data_AF-A0A3M2GI57-F1
#
_entry.id   AF-A0A3M2GI57-F1
#
_cell.length_a   1.000
_cell.length_b   1.000
_cell.length_c   1.000
_cell.angle_alpha   90.00
_cell.angle_beta   90.00
_cell.angle_gamma   90.00
#
_symmetry.space_group_name_H-M   'P 1'
#
loop_
_entity.id
_entity.type
_entity.pdbx_description
1 polymer ?
#
loop_
_entity_poly.entity_id
_entity_poly.type
_entity_poly.pdbx_seq_one_letter_code
_entity_poly.pdbx_strand_id
1 'polypeptide(L)'
;MAPVFYGLDIETDTSVDGLDPRRSAIVAVAVASSAPDSPAEPRVDRVFDDPDEAVLLRRLDDHLATLEPGVLVTWNGAGFDLPFIADRARHLSVRLGLVLRPDPRLAGRRAPLAGHRWPYRARWYGHRHLDAYQLFRADVGASLGLACGLKAIARLVGLPPVEVDRGAIHELSPAERAEYVLSDARLARALALRRPATAVRAVDP
;
A
#
# COMPACT_ATOMS: atom_id res chain seq x y z
N MET A 1 1.80 19.80 14.80
CA MET A 1 1.90 19.69 13.32
C MET A 1 0.94 18.60 12.85
N ALA A 2 0.39 18.74 11.65
CA ALA A 2 -0.38 17.66 11.01
C ALA A 2 0.58 16.51 10.64
N PRO A 3 0.15 15.24 10.72
CA PRO A 3 1.02 14.12 10.38
C PRO A 3 1.36 14.11 8.89
N VAL A 4 2.58 13.68 8.54
CA VAL A 4 2.97 13.39 7.16
C VAL A 4 2.30 12.09 6.72
N PHE A 5 1.71 12.09 5.52
CA PHE A 5 1.12 10.90 4.90
C PHE A 5 2.02 10.43 3.75
N TYR A 6 2.31 9.13 3.74
CA TYR A 6 3.05 8.44 2.70
C TYR A 6 2.14 7.39 2.08
N GLY A 7 2.01 7.35 0.76
CA GLY A 7 1.34 6.26 0.07
C GLY A 7 2.26 5.05 -0.05
N LEU A 8 1.71 3.84 0.11
CA LEU A 8 2.43 2.59 -0.11
C LEU A 8 1.56 1.63 -0.91
N ASP A 9 2.17 0.98 -1.89
CA ASP A 9 1.54 -0.05 -2.72
C ASP A 9 2.59 -1.07 -3.18
N ILE A 10 2.18 -2.33 -3.37
CA ILE A 10 3.04 -3.42 -3.86
C ILE A 10 2.53 -4.01 -5.17
N GLU A 11 3.48 -4.46 -5.99
CA GLU A 11 3.19 -5.33 -7.12
C GLU A 11 3.80 -6.70 -6.89
N THR A 12 3.03 -7.73 -7.22
CA THR A 12 3.37 -9.13 -7.03
C THR A 12 3.46 -9.84 -8.37
N ASP A 13 4.33 -10.84 -8.49
CA ASP A 13 4.41 -11.68 -9.67
C ASP A 13 3.06 -12.39 -9.94
N THR A 14 2.49 -12.16 -11.12
CA THR A 14 1.19 -12.70 -11.55
C THR A 14 1.31 -13.92 -12.47
N SER A 15 2.52 -14.40 -12.77
CA SER A 15 2.73 -15.56 -13.65
C SER A 15 2.12 -16.86 -13.15
N VAL A 16 1.91 -16.98 -11.82
CA VAL A 16 1.28 -18.14 -11.17
C VAL A 16 0.03 -17.72 -10.39
N ASP A 17 0.20 -17.00 -9.28
CA ASP A 17 -0.89 -16.49 -8.44
C ASP A 17 -0.39 -15.32 -7.59
N GLY A 18 -0.48 -14.10 -8.13
CA GLY A 18 -0.08 -12.87 -7.43
C GLY A 18 -0.84 -12.60 -6.13
N LEU A 19 -1.81 -13.44 -5.75
CA LEU A 19 -2.57 -13.28 -4.51
C LEU A 19 -2.13 -14.23 -3.39
N ASP A 20 -1.15 -15.11 -3.62
CA ASP A 20 -0.63 -16.05 -2.63
C ASP A 20 0.86 -15.78 -2.30
N PRO A 21 1.20 -15.25 -1.11
CA PRO A 21 2.59 -14.95 -0.74
C PRO A 21 3.45 -16.22 -0.58
N ARG A 22 2.85 -17.41 -0.59
CA ARG A 22 3.59 -18.68 -0.58
C ARG A 22 4.08 -19.07 -1.98
N ARG A 23 3.54 -18.44 -3.03
CA ARG A 23 3.77 -18.80 -4.43
C ARG A 23 4.37 -17.66 -5.26
N SER A 24 3.98 -16.43 -4.96
CA SER A 24 4.42 -15.25 -5.71
C SER A 24 5.34 -14.34 -4.89
N ALA A 25 6.32 -13.77 -5.58
CA ALA A 25 7.23 -12.76 -5.05
C ALA A 25 6.66 -11.35 -5.20
N ILE A 26 7.14 -10.43 -4.39
CA ILE A 26 7.02 -8.98 -4.61
C ILE A 26 8.03 -8.57 -5.68
N VAL A 27 7.57 -7.90 -6.72
CA VAL A 27 8.36 -7.48 -7.88
C VAL A 27 8.55 -5.97 -7.97
N ALA A 28 7.73 -5.19 -7.25
CA ALA A 28 7.93 -3.78 -7.04
C ALA A 28 7.21 -3.31 -5.77
N VAL A 29 7.73 -2.27 -5.11
CA VAL A 29 7.03 -1.52 -4.07
C VAL A 29 7.24 -0.04 -4.32
N ALA A 30 6.20 0.77 -4.16
CA ALA A 30 6.31 2.21 -4.19
C ALA A 30 5.99 2.84 -2.84
N VAL A 31 6.77 3.86 -2.48
CA VAL A 31 6.47 4.78 -1.39
C VAL A 31 6.35 6.17 -1.99
N ALA A 32 5.20 6.82 -1.82
CA ALA A 32 4.91 8.13 -2.38
C ALA A 32 4.72 9.17 -1.26
N SER A 33 5.41 10.31 -1.34
CA SER A 33 5.16 11.44 -0.43
C SER A 33 4.68 12.66 -1.22
N SER A 34 4.05 13.63 -0.55
CA SER A 34 4.12 14.98 -1.09
C SER A 34 5.28 15.69 -0.43
N ALA A 35 5.91 16.59 -1.18
CA ALA A 35 6.52 17.75 -0.55
C ALA A 35 5.46 18.41 0.37
N PRO A 36 5.87 18.99 1.51
CA PRO A 36 5.05 20.03 2.14
C PRO A 36 4.78 21.16 1.11
N ASP A 37 3.84 22.06 1.38
CA ASP A 37 3.69 23.32 0.64
C ASP A 37 4.95 24.20 0.65
N SER A 38 6.01 23.75 1.34
CA SER A 38 7.34 24.34 1.36
C SER A 38 8.18 23.83 0.17
N PRO A 39 8.67 24.71 -0.72
CA PRO A 39 9.56 24.35 -1.84
C PRO A 39 10.94 23.80 -1.40
N ALA A 40 11.20 23.68 -0.10
CA ALA A 40 12.49 23.28 0.46
C ALA A 40 12.64 21.77 0.74
N GLU A 41 11.55 21.00 0.70
CA GLU A 41 11.61 19.55 0.96
C GLU A 41 11.23 18.74 -0.29
N PRO A 42 12.12 17.86 -0.79
CA PRO A 42 11.89 17.13 -2.02
C PRO A 42 10.73 16.15 -1.88
N ARG A 43 9.99 15.94 -2.98
CA ARG A 43 9.10 14.77 -3.12
C ARG A 43 9.93 13.50 -2.88
N VAL A 44 9.51 12.69 -1.92
CA VAL A 44 10.15 11.40 -1.61
C VAL A 44 9.32 10.29 -2.25
N ASP A 45 9.25 10.32 -3.57
CA ASP A 45 8.72 9.21 -4.34
C ASP A 45 9.86 8.24 -4.59
N ARG A 46 9.68 6.99 -4.17
CA ARG A 46 10.66 5.92 -4.33
C ARG A 46 9.97 4.65 -4.81
N VAL A 47 10.58 4.02 -5.81
CA VAL A 47 10.22 2.68 -6.26
C VAL A 47 11.38 1.75 -5.93
N PHE A 48 11.05 0.57 -5.41
CA PHE A 48 11.97 -0.52 -5.11
C PHE A 48 11.59 -1.70 -5.98
N ASP A 49 12.44 -2.07 -6.92
CA ASP A 49 12.19 -3.09 -7.95
C ASP A 49 13.43 -3.97 -8.21
N ASP A 50 14.28 -4.13 -7.19
CA ASP A 50 15.48 -4.96 -7.26
C ASP A 50 15.09 -6.42 -7.62
N PRO A 51 15.78 -7.07 -8.58
CA PRO A 51 15.50 -8.46 -8.94
C PRO A 51 15.64 -9.44 -7.78
N ASP A 52 16.46 -9.13 -6.77
CA ASP A 52 16.51 -9.88 -5.52
C ASP A 52 15.47 -9.31 -4.54
N GLU A 53 14.37 -10.04 -4.34
CA GLU A 53 13.27 -9.66 -3.44
C GLU A 53 13.76 -9.38 -2.00
N ALA A 54 14.79 -10.07 -1.51
CA ALA A 54 15.32 -9.81 -0.18
C ALA A 54 16.11 -8.50 -0.12
N VAL A 55 16.80 -8.12 -1.20
CA VAL A 55 17.42 -6.79 -1.32
C VAL A 55 16.35 -5.70 -1.44
N LEU A 56 15.31 -5.93 -2.25
CA LEU A 56 14.16 -5.04 -2.38
C LEU A 56 13.54 -4.74 -1.01
N LEU A 57 13.19 -5.78 -0.25
CA LEU A 57 12.56 -5.63 1.06
C LEU A 57 13.46 -4.95 2.09
N ARG A 58 14.77 -5.23 2.10
CA ARG A 58 15.73 -4.52 2.97
C ARG A 58 15.81 -3.04 2.63
N ARG A 59 15.88 -2.68 1.34
CA ARG A 59 15.94 -1.28 0.91
C ARG A 59 14.65 -0.52 1.23
N LEU A 60 13.50 -1.17 1.08
CA LEU A 60 12.22 -0.60 1.53
C LEU A 60 12.24 -0.34 3.04
N ASP A 61 12.64 -1.33 3.83
CA ASP A 61 12.69 -1.25 5.28
C ASP A 61 13.65 -0.15 5.76
N ASP A 62 14.87 -0.12 5.22
CA ASP A 62 15.88 0.91 5.47
C ASP A 62 15.35 2.30 5.11
N HIS A 63 14.68 2.43 3.95
CA HIS A 63 14.10 3.70 3.54
C HIS A 63 13.06 4.20 4.56
N LEU A 64 12.11 3.34 4.95
CA LEU A 64 11.10 3.68 5.95
C LEU A 64 11.74 4.03 7.31
N ALA A 65 12.80 3.35 7.73
CA ALA A 65 13.52 3.70 8.96
C ALA A 65 14.11 5.12 8.96
N THR A 66 14.41 5.67 7.77
CA THR A 66 15.01 7.02 7.61
C THR A 66 13.99 8.14 7.45
N LEU A 67 12.73 7.83 7.17
CA LEU A 67 11.68 8.84 7.00
C LEU A 67 11.25 9.42 8.35
N GLU A 68 10.75 10.67 8.33
CA GLU A 68 10.07 11.21 9.51
C GLU A 68 8.86 10.35 9.90
N PRO A 69 8.64 10.11 11.21
CA PRO A 69 7.45 9.41 11.68
C PRO A 69 6.16 10.00 11.10
N GLY A 70 5.30 9.14 10.57
CA GLY A 70 4.12 9.57 9.81
C GLY A 70 3.05 8.49 9.70
N VAL A 71 2.26 8.55 8.63
CA VAL A 71 1.19 7.60 8.34
C VAL A 71 1.44 6.95 6.98
N LEU A 72 1.63 5.63 6.96
CA LEU A 72 1.62 4.81 5.74
C LEU A 72 0.17 4.56 5.32
N VAL A 73 -0.18 5.00 4.12
CA VAL A 73 -1.50 4.91 3.53
C VAL A 73 -1.47 3.86 2.44
N THR A 74 -2.32 2.84 2.56
CA THR A 74 -2.48 1.79 1.56
C THR A 74 -3.91 1.79 1.02
N TRP A 75 -4.16 1.01 -0.03
CA TRP A 75 -5.52 0.68 -0.48
C TRP A 75 -5.79 -0.81 -0.33
N ASN A 76 -6.46 -1.21 0.75
CA ASN A 76 -6.67 -2.60 1.17
C ASN A 76 -5.39 -3.29 1.69
N GLY A 77 -4.38 -2.51 2.12
CA GLY A 77 -3.13 -3.07 2.63
C GLY A 77 -3.22 -3.75 3.99
N ALA A 78 -4.25 -3.45 4.78
CA ALA A 78 -4.54 -4.22 6.00
C ALA A 78 -4.80 -5.70 5.70
N GLY A 79 -5.42 -6.00 4.55
CA GLY A 79 -5.83 -7.35 4.15
C GLY A 79 -4.95 -7.98 3.08
N PHE A 80 -4.02 -7.22 2.48
CA PHE A 80 -3.20 -7.67 1.36
C PHE A 80 -1.74 -7.26 1.53
N ASP A 81 -1.39 -6.00 1.22
CA ASP A 81 -0.01 -5.52 1.09
C ASP A 81 0.87 -5.85 2.30
N LEU A 82 0.43 -5.46 3.50
CA LEU A 82 1.24 -5.59 4.71
C LEU A 82 1.42 -7.04 5.18
N PRO A 83 0.37 -7.89 5.26
CA PRO A 83 0.58 -9.31 5.54
C PRO A 83 1.36 -10.03 4.43
N PHE A 84 1.21 -9.64 3.16
CA PHE A 84 2.00 -10.20 2.06
C PHE A 84 3.49 -9.90 2.25
N ILE A 85 3.85 -8.63 2.49
CA ILE A 85 5.22 -8.20 2.80
C ILE A 85 5.78 -8.99 4.00
N ALA A 86 5.02 -9.13 5.08
CA ALA A 86 5.47 -9.84 6.28
C ALA A 86 5.75 -11.32 6.01
N ASP A 87 4.90 -11.99 5.22
CA ASP A 87 5.10 -13.40 4.86
C ASP A 87 6.31 -13.60 3.95
N ARG A 88 6.49 -12.72 2.95
CA ARG A 88 7.67 -12.75 2.07
C ARG A 88 8.95 -12.49 2.83
N ALA A 89 8.97 -11.48 3.70
CA ALA A 89 10.13 -11.19 4.53
C ALA A 89 10.50 -12.38 5.44
N ARG A 90 9.51 -13.02 6.05
CA ARG A 90 9.72 -14.25 6.84
C ARG A 90 10.28 -15.39 6.00
N HIS A 91 9.74 -15.61 4.80
CA HIS A 91 10.23 -16.65 3.89
C HIS A 91 11.69 -16.42 3.48
N LEU A 92 12.07 -15.17 3.26
CA LEU A 92 13.41 -14.75 2.86
C LEU A 92 14.36 -14.48 4.02
N SER A 93 13.93 -14.71 5.27
CA SER A 93 14.69 -14.39 6.49
C SER A 93 15.13 -12.91 6.59
N VAL A 94 14.35 -11.99 6.02
CA VAL A 94 14.53 -10.55 6.14
C VAL A 94 13.79 -10.06 7.39
N ARG A 95 14.49 -9.33 8.26
CA ARG A 95 13.85 -8.66 9.42
C ARG A 95 13.33 -7.31 8.98
N LEU A 96 12.11 -7.00 9.37
CA LEU A 96 11.46 -5.70 9.10
C LEU A 96 11.10 -5.01 10.40
N GLY A 97 10.99 -3.68 10.35
CA GLY A 97 10.35 -2.87 11.39
C GLY A 97 8.82 -2.95 11.41
N LEU A 98 8.22 -3.75 10.51
CA LEU A 98 6.79 -3.96 10.37
C LEU A 98 6.23 -4.80 11.52
N VAL A 99 5.22 -4.28 12.21
CA VAL A 99 4.48 -4.96 13.27
C VAL A 99 3.03 -5.07 12.87
N LEU A 100 2.51 -6.29 12.83
CA LEU A 100 1.12 -6.59 12.50
C LEU A 100 0.33 -7.02 13.74
N ARG A 101 -0.90 -6.50 13.87
CA ARG A 101 -1.86 -6.92 14.89
C ARG A 101 -3.18 -7.34 14.22
N PRO A 102 -3.59 -8.62 14.30
CA PRO A 102 -4.87 -9.06 13.73
C PRO A 102 -6.03 -8.24 14.29
N ASP A 103 -6.98 -7.84 13.43
CA ASP A 103 -8.24 -7.21 13.87
C ASP A 103 -9.43 -7.74 13.06
N PRO A 104 -10.29 -8.60 13.65
CA PRO A 104 -11.44 -9.18 12.97
C PRO A 104 -12.54 -8.15 12.63
N ARG A 105 -12.44 -6.92 13.15
CA ARG A 105 -13.40 -5.84 12.86
C ARG A 105 -13.08 -5.14 11.54
N LEU A 106 -11.89 -5.34 10.99
CA LEU A 106 -11.54 -4.86 9.66
C LEU A 106 -12.12 -5.81 8.63
N ALA A 107 -12.74 -5.26 7.60
CA ALA A 107 -13.26 -6.04 6.50
C ALA A 107 -12.32 -5.90 5.29
N GLY A 108 -11.89 -7.02 4.72
CA GLY A 108 -11.10 -7.03 3.49
C GLY A 108 -11.96 -6.77 2.25
N ARG A 109 -11.31 -6.40 1.13
CA ARG A 109 -11.97 -6.33 -0.19
C ARG A 109 -12.30 -7.71 -0.75
N ARG A 110 -11.52 -8.72 -0.37
CA ARG A 110 -11.63 -10.12 -0.78
C ARG A 110 -11.64 -11.02 0.46
N ALA A 111 -11.70 -12.33 0.24
CA ALA A 111 -11.36 -13.30 1.27
C ALA A 111 -9.98 -12.97 1.91
N PRO A 112 -9.74 -13.36 3.16
CA PRO A 112 -8.44 -13.19 3.80
C PRO A 112 -7.30 -13.70 2.93
N LEU A 113 -6.15 -13.02 2.98
CA LEU A 113 -4.93 -13.46 2.29
C LEU A 113 -4.61 -14.91 2.65
N ALA A 114 -4.11 -15.68 1.69
CA ALA A 114 -3.82 -17.09 1.89
C ALA A 114 -2.92 -17.33 3.12
N GLY A 115 -3.37 -18.16 4.07
CA GLY A 115 -2.66 -18.39 5.34
C GLY A 115 -3.06 -17.46 6.49
N HIS A 116 -3.89 -16.45 6.23
CA HIS A 116 -4.36 -15.49 7.23
C HIS A 116 -5.85 -15.66 7.51
N ARG A 117 -6.24 -15.42 8.78
CA ARG A 117 -7.64 -15.48 9.20
C ARG A 117 -8.33 -14.12 9.17
N TRP A 118 -7.57 -13.05 9.45
CA TRP A 118 -8.08 -11.70 9.64
C TRP A 118 -7.16 -10.68 8.96
N PRO A 119 -7.68 -9.50 8.56
CA PRO A 119 -6.84 -8.36 8.25
C PRO A 119 -6.09 -7.84 9.49
N TYR A 120 -5.14 -6.96 9.27
CA TYR A 120 -4.22 -6.48 10.29
C TYR A 120 -4.27 -4.96 10.41
N ARG A 121 -4.20 -4.52 11.66
CA ARG A 121 -3.64 -3.20 11.97
C ARG A 121 -2.13 -3.28 11.90
N ALA A 122 -1.49 -2.16 11.58
CA ALA A 122 -0.05 -2.16 11.45
C ALA A 122 0.62 -0.88 11.94
N ARG A 123 1.90 -1.04 12.24
CA ARG A 123 2.88 0.05 12.30
C ARG A 123 4.17 -0.43 11.67
N TRP A 124 4.97 0.49 11.14
CA TRP A 124 6.29 0.19 10.61
C TRP A 124 7.25 1.25 11.11
N TYR A 125 8.17 0.87 12.00
CA TYR A 125 8.98 1.83 12.76
C TYR A 125 8.11 2.91 13.43
N GLY A 126 8.42 4.19 13.20
CA GLY A 126 7.64 5.34 13.69
C GLY A 126 6.37 5.62 12.88
N HIS A 127 6.10 4.88 11.82
CA HIS A 127 4.92 5.09 10.99
C HIS A 127 3.72 4.26 11.47
N ARG A 128 2.60 4.94 11.68
CA ARG A 128 1.30 4.27 11.85
C ARG A 128 0.71 3.95 10.48
N HIS A 129 -0.30 3.11 10.44
CA HIS A 129 -0.94 2.71 9.19
C HIS A 129 -2.36 3.27 9.06
N LEU A 130 -2.76 3.58 7.83
CA LEU A 130 -4.12 3.90 7.43
C LEU A 130 -4.48 3.10 6.18
N ASP A 131 -5.44 2.18 6.31
CA ASP A 131 -6.05 1.55 5.14
C ASP A 131 -7.15 2.46 4.57
N ALA A 132 -6.82 3.21 3.50
CA ALA A 132 -7.74 4.14 2.89
C ALA A 132 -8.97 3.44 2.29
N TYR A 133 -8.87 2.16 1.92
CA TYR A 133 -10.01 1.39 1.44
C TYR A 133 -11.14 1.34 2.48
N GLN A 134 -10.80 1.24 3.79
CA GLN A 134 -11.78 1.24 4.87
C GLN A 134 -12.59 2.55 4.92
N LEU A 135 -11.95 3.68 4.62
CA LEU A 135 -12.59 5.01 4.62
C LEU A 135 -13.67 5.14 3.54
N PHE A 136 -13.43 4.54 2.38
CA PHE A 136 -14.32 4.66 1.23
C PHE A 136 -15.37 3.57 1.19
N ARG A 137 -15.05 2.33 1.59
CA ARG A 137 -16.04 1.24 1.61
C ARG A 137 -17.19 1.50 2.58
N ALA A 138 -16.89 2.07 3.75
CA ALA A 138 -17.86 2.24 4.83
C ALA A 138 -18.89 3.34 4.52
N ASP A 139 -18.63 4.15 3.51
CA ASP A 139 -19.41 5.33 3.18
C ASP A 139 -19.79 5.35 1.70
N VAL A 140 -18.83 5.61 0.82
CA VAL A 140 -19.06 5.69 -0.64
C VAL A 140 -19.52 4.34 -1.21
N GLY A 141 -18.88 3.25 -0.81
CA GLY A 141 -19.23 1.91 -1.29
C GLY A 141 -20.64 1.49 -0.86
N ALA A 142 -20.95 1.70 0.43
CA ALA A 142 -22.26 1.42 0.98
C ALA A 142 -23.36 2.29 0.36
N SER A 143 -23.08 3.58 0.12
CA SER A 143 -24.08 4.54 -0.37
C SER A 143 -24.30 4.47 -1.88
N LEU A 144 -23.28 4.12 -2.67
CA LEU A 144 -23.33 4.14 -4.14
C LEU A 144 -23.34 2.73 -4.78
N GLY A 145 -23.27 1.66 -3.99
CA GLY A 145 -23.20 0.29 -4.51
C GLY A 145 -21.94 0.01 -5.32
N LEU A 146 -20.86 0.78 -5.12
CA LEU A 146 -19.60 0.65 -5.85
C LEU A 146 -18.66 -0.34 -5.17
N ALA A 147 -17.94 -1.14 -5.97
CA ALA A 147 -16.96 -2.11 -5.48
C ALA A 147 -15.71 -1.50 -4.78
N CYS A 148 -15.66 -0.16 -4.62
CA CYS A 148 -14.58 0.60 -3.97
C CYS A 148 -13.15 0.16 -4.35
N GLY A 149 -12.92 -0.19 -5.62
CA GLY A 149 -11.56 -0.37 -6.13
C GLY A 149 -10.85 0.97 -6.27
N LEU A 150 -9.53 1.00 -6.04
CA LEU A 150 -8.72 2.22 -6.09
C LEU A 150 -8.98 3.04 -7.35
N LYS A 151 -8.89 2.40 -8.52
CA LYS A 151 -9.10 3.01 -9.84
C LYS A 151 -10.51 3.58 -10.00
N ALA A 152 -11.53 2.86 -9.53
CA ALA A 152 -12.92 3.32 -9.62
C ALA A 152 -13.14 4.58 -8.78
N ILE A 153 -12.62 4.60 -7.55
CA ILE A 153 -12.73 5.77 -6.67
C ILE A 153 -11.88 6.93 -7.18
N ALA A 154 -10.67 6.68 -7.66
CA ALA A 154 -9.81 7.70 -8.27
C ALA A 154 -10.54 8.41 -9.41
N ARG A 155 -11.12 7.66 -10.36
CA ARG A 155 -11.92 8.24 -11.46
C ARG A 155 -13.13 9.02 -10.96
N LEU A 156 -13.86 8.49 -9.98
CA LEU A 156 -15.02 9.17 -9.39
C LEU A 156 -14.68 10.56 -8.86
N VAL A 157 -13.46 10.76 -8.34
CA VAL A 157 -13.02 12.05 -7.78
C VAL A 157 -12.13 12.87 -8.72
N GLY A 158 -12.02 12.45 -9.99
CA GLY A 158 -11.26 13.13 -11.04
C GLY A 158 -9.74 13.00 -10.94
N LEU A 159 -9.22 11.97 -10.27
CA LEU A 159 -7.79 11.64 -10.28
C LEU A 159 -7.50 10.64 -11.40
N PRO A 160 -6.52 10.89 -12.29
CA PRO A 160 -6.22 10.00 -13.40
C PRO A 160 -5.40 8.79 -12.94
N PRO A 161 -5.93 7.56 -13.00
CA PRO A 161 -5.12 6.37 -12.72
C PRO A 161 -4.31 5.93 -13.94
N VAL A 162 -3.12 5.38 -13.69
CA VAL A 162 -2.44 4.51 -14.67
C VAL A 162 -3.14 3.15 -14.68
N GLU A 163 -3.36 2.54 -15.83
CA GLU A 163 -4.05 1.26 -15.93
C GLU A 163 -3.27 0.27 -16.79
N VAL A 164 -3.21 -0.96 -16.31
CA VAL A 164 -2.55 -2.09 -16.94
C VAL A 164 -3.47 -3.31 -16.89
N ASP A 165 -3.19 -4.33 -17.70
CA ASP A 165 -3.86 -5.62 -17.54
C ASP A 165 -3.35 -6.32 -16.26
N ARG A 166 -4.26 -6.52 -15.31
CA ARG A 166 -3.95 -7.12 -14.01
C ARG A 166 -3.56 -8.60 -14.11
N GLY A 167 -3.97 -9.29 -15.19
CA GLY A 167 -3.58 -10.68 -15.44
C GLY A 167 -2.17 -10.81 -16.02
N ALA A 168 -1.61 -9.71 -16.52
CA ALA A 168 -0.35 -9.68 -17.26
C ALA A 168 0.67 -8.70 -16.64
N ILE A 169 0.60 -8.45 -15.31
CA ILE A 169 1.54 -7.56 -14.61
C ILE A 169 2.99 -8.08 -14.76
N HIS A 170 3.16 -9.40 -14.84
CA HIS A 170 4.45 -10.04 -15.07
C HIS A 170 5.04 -9.79 -16.48
N GLU A 171 4.23 -9.33 -17.43
CA GLU A 171 4.66 -8.98 -18.79
C GLU A 171 5.10 -7.51 -18.92
N LEU A 172 4.79 -6.68 -17.93
CA LEU A 172 5.16 -5.26 -17.94
C LEU A 172 6.67 -5.07 -17.92
N SER A 173 7.17 -4.10 -18.68
CA SER A 173 8.55 -3.66 -18.54
C SER A 173 8.80 -3.08 -17.15
N PRO A 174 10.06 -3.06 -16.66
CA PRO A 174 10.39 -2.44 -15.38
C PRO A 174 9.90 -0.99 -15.25
N ALA A 175 9.98 -0.21 -16.33
CA ALA A 175 9.52 1.18 -16.34
C ALA A 175 7.99 1.31 -16.20
N GLU A 176 7.22 0.51 -16.95
CA GLU A 176 5.75 0.50 -16.86
C GLU A 176 5.29 0.03 -15.47
N ARG A 177 5.93 -1.01 -14.92
CA ARG A 177 5.63 -1.49 -13.57
C ARG A 177 5.93 -0.41 -12.52
N ALA A 178 7.07 0.26 -12.62
CA ALA A 178 7.46 1.33 -11.71
C ALA A 178 6.47 2.52 -11.77
N GLU A 179 6.04 2.92 -12.97
CA GLU A 179 5.03 3.97 -13.14
C GLU A 179 3.68 3.56 -12.55
N TYR A 180 3.26 2.32 -12.79
CA TYR A 180 2.00 1.77 -12.29
C TYR A 180 1.96 1.72 -10.76
N VAL A 181 2.93 1.06 -10.11
CA VAL A 181 2.96 0.94 -8.63
C VAL A 181 3.05 2.31 -7.96
N LEU A 182 3.81 3.24 -8.55
CA LEU A 182 3.93 4.59 -8.03
C LEU A 182 2.64 5.39 -8.19
N SER A 183 1.90 5.19 -9.28
CA SER A 183 0.56 5.75 -9.47
C SER A 183 -0.38 5.29 -8.34
N ASP A 184 -0.37 4.01 -7.99
CA ASP A 184 -1.30 3.44 -7.01
C ASP A 184 -0.97 3.94 -5.59
N ALA A 185 0.30 3.97 -5.22
CA ALA A 185 0.76 4.58 -3.98
C ALA A 185 0.34 6.06 -3.87
N ARG A 186 0.54 6.85 -4.94
CA ARG A 186 0.11 8.26 -5.00
C ARG A 186 -1.40 8.40 -4.85
N LEU A 187 -2.18 7.55 -5.52
CA LEU A 187 -3.65 7.58 -5.45
C LEU A 187 -4.17 7.21 -4.06
N ALA A 188 -3.65 6.15 -3.44
CA ALA A 188 -4.05 5.73 -2.10
C ALA A 188 -3.92 6.90 -1.10
N ARG A 189 -2.75 7.56 -1.15
CA ARG A 189 -2.46 8.77 -0.38
C ARG A 189 -3.39 9.94 -0.72
N ALA A 190 -3.51 10.29 -1.99
CA ALA A 190 -4.31 11.44 -2.43
C ALA A 190 -5.79 11.29 -2.02
N LEU A 191 -6.32 10.07 -2.09
CA LEU A 191 -7.68 9.77 -1.67
C LEU A 191 -7.87 9.91 -0.16
N ALA A 192 -6.92 9.47 0.66
CA ALA A 192 -6.97 9.68 2.11
C ALA A 192 -6.95 11.18 2.46
N LEU A 193 -6.11 11.97 1.78
CA LEU A 193 -5.98 13.41 2.02
C LEU A 193 -7.21 14.22 1.61
N ARG A 194 -8.08 13.69 0.74
CA ARG A 194 -9.39 14.29 0.46
C ARG A 194 -10.38 14.13 1.62
N ARG A 195 -10.07 13.33 2.65
CA ARG A 195 -10.92 13.09 3.82
C ARG A 195 -10.14 13.26 5.14
N PRO A 196 -9.46 14.39 5.38
CA PRO A 196 -8.42 14.50 6.41
C PRO A 196 -8.94 14.24 7.83
N ALA A 197 -10.14 14.74 8.17
CA ALA A 197 -10.74 14.53 9.50
C ALA A 197 -11.07 13.05 9.76
N THR A 198 -11.58 12.33 8.76
CA THR A 198 -11.88 10.89 8.87
C THR A 198 -10.60 10.06 8.85
N ALA A 199 -9.64 10.43 7.99
CA ALA A 199 -8.35 9.76 7.87
C ALA A 199 -7.60 9.73 9.21
N VAL A 200 -7.47 10.87 9.89
CA VAL A 200 -6.78 10.97 11.18
C VAL A 200 -7.41 10.07 12.26
N ARG A 201 -8.74 9.94 12.27
CA ARG A 201 -9.46 9.09 13.23
C ARG A 201 -9.35 7.59 12.93
N ALA A 202 -9.05 7.24 11.69
CA ALA A 202 -8.97 5.86 11.21
C ALA A 202 -7.53 5.30 11.19
N VAL A 203 -6.53 6.13 11.52
CA VAL A 203 -5.14 5.67 11.67
C VAL A 203 -5.08 4.61 12.79
N ASP A 204 -4.36 3.54 12.50
CA ASP A 204 -4.12 2.46 13.46
C ASP A 204 -3.43 3.01 14.74
N PRO A 205 -3.77 2.45 15.91
CA PRO A 205 -3.25 2.90 17.20
C PRO A 205 -1.76 2.58 17.36
#